data_AF-A0A5K7SFC2-F1
#
_entry.id   AF-A0A5K7SFC2-F1
#
_cell.length_a   1.000
_cell.length_b   1.000
_cell.length_c   1.000
_cell.angle_alpha   90.00
_cell.angle_beta   90.00
_cell.angle_gamma   90.00
#
_symmetry.space_group_name_H-M   'P 1'
#
loop_
_entity.id
_entity.type
_entity.pdbx_description
1 polymer ?
#
loop_
_entity_poly.entity_id
_entity_poly.type
_entity_poly.pdbx_seq_one_letter_code
_entity_poly.pdbx_strand_id
1 'polypeptide(L)'
;MPDFVTMDSHIEVKFLETGKTKELKLVYPQNANYEDGLISVLSPLGCALLGFKAGDSVAFEATGGTQIVRIEKVLFQPEANGEDLL
;
A
#
# COMPACT_ATOMS: atom_id res chain seq x y z
N MET A 1 4.13 8.35 15.18
CA MET A 1 3.52 7.07 15.60
C MET A 1 2.49 6.71 14.56
N PRO A 2 2.38 5.44 14.14
CA PRO A 2 3.26 4.74 13.20
C PRO A 2 2.83 5.06 11.76
N ASP A 3 3.73 5.58 10.92
CA ASP A 3 3.43 5.75 9.48
C ASP A 3 3.66 4.47 8.69
N PHE A 4 3.62 3.30 9.34
CA PHE A 4 3.90 2.02 8.70
C PHE A 4 2.65 1.47 8.03
N VAL A 5 2.82 0.89 6.85
CA VAL A 5 1.77 0.15 6.16
C VAL A 5 1.62 -1.21 6.83
N THR A 6 0.49 -1.43 7.46
CA THR A 6 0.04 -2.72 8.02
C THR A 6 -1.12 -3.28 7.20
N MET A 7 -1.64 -4.44 7.59
CA MET A 7 -2.88 -4.95 7.00
C MET A 7 -4.02 -3.96 7.25
N ASP A 8 -4.91 -3.82 6.28
CA ASP A 8 -6.04 -2.90 6.27
C ASP A 8 -5.68 -1.41 6.37
N SER A 9 -4.39 -1.06 6.24
CA SER A 9 -3.94 0.32 6.09
C SER A 9 -4.48 0.95 4.80
N HIS A 10 -4.93 2.19 4.88
CA HIS A 10 -5.27 3.04 3.74
C HIS A 10 -4.13 4.02 3.50
N ILE A 11 -3.61 4.05 2.27
CA ILE A 11 -2.38 4.77 1.93
C ILE A 11 -2.54 5.58 0.65
N GLU A 12 -1.83 6.69 0.55
CA GLU A 12 -1.63 7.45 -0.69
C GLU A 12 -0.26 7.10 -1.25
N VAL A 13 -0.20 6.61 -2.48
CA VAL A 13 1.05 6.29 -3.18
C VAL A 13 1.19 7.07 -4.48
N LYS A 14 2.42 7.43 -4.82
CA LYS A 14 2.77 8.05 -6.09
C LYS A 14 3.64 7.12 -6.93
N PHE A 15 3.18 6.79 -8.13
CA PHE A 15 3.96 6.07 -9.13
C PHE A 15 5.00 7.03 -9.72
N LEU A 16 6.28 6.80 -9.46
CA LEU A 16 7.33 7.78 -9.78
C LEU A 16 7.53 7.94 -11.29
N GLU A 17 7.33 6.88 -12.07
CA GLU A 17 7.50 6.91 -13.52
C GLU A 17 6.41 7.74 -14.23
N THR A 18 5.18 7.70 -13.71
CA THR A 18 4.03 8.38 -14.35
C THR A 18 3.61 9.66 -13.64
N GLY A 19 4.09 9.89 -12.42
CA GLY A 19 3.67 10.96 -11.54
C GLY A 19 2.24 10.79 -10.97
N LYS A 20 1.52 9.72 -11.33
CA LYS A 20 0.15 9.48 -10.88
C LYS A 20 0.12 9.13 -9.40
N THR A 21 -0.83 9.73 -8.69
CA THR A 21 -1.11 9.44 -7.28
C THR A 21 -2.38 8.60 -7.19
N LYS A 22 -2.40 7.61 -6.29
CA LYS A 22 -3.55 6.75 -6.01
C LYS A 22 -3.70 6.51 -4.52
N GLU A 23 -4.93 6.44 -4.07
CA GLU A 23 -5.27 5.86 -2.77
C GLU A 23 -5.43 4.35 -2.93
N LEU A 24 -4.86 3.58 -2.00
CA LEU A 24 -4.90 2.12 -1.98
C LEU A 24 -5.16 1.64 -0.56
N LYS A 25 -5.90 0.54 -0.41
CA LYS A 25 -6.02 -0.20 0.85
C LYS A 25 -5.35 -1.56 0.74
N LEU A 26 -4.41 -1.86 1.63
CA LEU A 26 -3.76 -3.17 1.69
C LEU A 26 -4.69 -4.19 2.35
N VAL A 27 -5.12 -5.21 1.62
CA VAL A 27 -6.14 -6.17 2.08
C VAL A 27 -5.68 -7.61 1.91
N TYR A 28 -6.34 -8.54 2.60
CA TYR A 28 -6.17 -9.97 2.34
C TYR A 28 -6.71 -10.38 0.95
N PRO A 29 -6.21 -11.47 0.34
CA PRO A 29 -6.54 -11.85 -1.03
C PRO A 29 -8.03 -11.96 -1.34
N GLN A 30 -8.84 -12.46 -0.40
CA GLN A 30 -10.28 -12.62 -0.56
C GLN A 30 -11.05 -11.30 -0.72
N ASN A 31 -10.46 -10.18 -0.30
CA ASN A 31 -11.07 -8.85 -0.34
C ASN A 31 -10.48 -7.97 -1.48
N ALA A 32 -9.60 -8.53 -2.30
CA ALA A 32 -8.88 -7.74 -3.30
C ALA A 32 -9.78 -7.37 -4.50
N ASN A 33 -9.80 -6.08 -4.81
CA ASN A 33 -10.40 -5.52 -6.01
C ASN A 33 -9.62 -4.26 -6.41
N TYR A 34 -8.75 -4.39 -7.41
CA TYR A 34 -7.86 -3.30 -7.81
C TYR A 34 -8.60 -2.09 -8.41
N GLU A 35 -9.76 -2.31 -9.04
CA GLU A 35 -10.58 -1.23 -9.59
C GLU A 35 -11.10 -0.31 -8.49
N ASP A 36 -11.36 -0.88 -7.30
CA ASP A 36 -11.79 -0.16 -6.10
C ASP A 36 -10.62 0.32 -5.22
N GLY A 37 -9.36 0.16 -5.68
CA GLY A 37 -8.17 0.49 -4.90
C GLY A 37 -7.84 -0.50 -3.78
N LEU A 38 -8.48 -1.66 -3.73
CA LEU A 38 -8.22 -2.72 -2.74
C LEU A 38 -7.13 -3.66 -3.26
N ILE A 39 -5.93 -3.55 -2.71
CA ILE A 39 -4.76 -4.31 -3.17
C ILE A 39 -4.44 -5.49 -2.27
N SER A 40 -4.39 -6.69 -2.86
CA SER A 40 -3.99 -7.89 -2.13
C SER A 40 -2.56 -7.76 -1.61
N VAL A 41 -2.34 -8.10 -0.34
CA VAL A 41 -1.02 -8.26 0.26
C VAL A 41 -0.15 -9.28 -0.48
N LEU A 42 -0.75 -10.23 -1.21
CA LEU A 42 -0.02 -11.21 -2.03
C LEU A 42 0.26 -10.76 -3.46
N SER A 43 -0.19 -9.57 -3.86
CA SER A 43 0.21 -8.99 -5.15
C SER A 43 1.65 -8.46 -5.08
N PRO A 44 2.38 -8.34 -6.21
CA PRO A 44 3.75 -7.81 -6.19
C PRO A 44 3.87 -6.46 -5.48
N LEU A 45 2.94 -5.53 -5.77
CA LEU A 45 2.89 -4.24 -5.11
C LEU A 45 2.49 -4.37 -3.63
N GLY A 46 1.50 -5.17 -3.28
CA GLY A 46 1.08 -5.38 -1.88
C GLY A 46 2.20 -5.93 -0.99
N CYS A 47 2.94 -6.94 -1.48
CA CYS A 47 4.12 -7.49 -0.81
C CYS A 47 5.19 -6.43 -0.57
N ALA A 48 5.42 -5.56 -1.56
CA ALA A 48 6.44 -4.51 -1.49
C ALA A 48 6.05 -3.36 -0.54
N LEU A 49 4.76 -3.17 -0.27
CA LEU A 49 4.27 -2.10 0.60
C LEU A 49 4.29 -2.46 2.09
N LEU A 50 3.97 -3.72 2.43
CA LEU A 50 3.81 -4.15 3.82
C LEU A 50 5.10 -3.89 4.64
N GLY A 51 4.96 -3.20 5.78
CA GLY A 51 6.05 -2.91 6.70
C GLY A 51 6.92 -1.71 6.34
N PHE A 52 6.70 -1.06 5.19
CA PHE A 52 7.32 0.23 4.85
C PHE A 52 6.51 1.40 5.41
N LYS A 53 7.05 2.62 5.36
CA LYS A 53 6.37 3.79 5.90
C LYS A 53 6.24 4.98 4.94
N ALA A 54 5.42 5.95 5.31
CA ALA A 54 5.35 7.23 4.59
C ALA A 54 6.74 7.86 4.40
N GLY A 55 7.00 8.33 3.19
CA GLY A 55 8.29 8.84 2.73
C GLY A 55 9.17 7.79 2.04
N ASP A 56 8.96 6.50 2.28
CA ASP A 56 9.74 5.44 1.64
C ASP A 56 9.33 5.25 0.17
N SER A 57 10.25 4.73 -0.62
CA SER A 57 10.00 4.29 -1.99
C SER A 57 10.31 2.81 -2.12
N VAL A 58 9.41 2.08 -2.75
CA VAL A 58 9.51 0.62 -2.92
C VAL A 58 9.40 0.28 -4.39
N ALA A 59 10.19 -0.72 -4.79
CA ALA A 59 10.16 -1.26 -6.14
C ALA A 59 9.39 -2.58 -6.15
N PHE A 60 8.63 -2.83 -7.21
CA PHE A 60 7.93 -4.09 -7.41
C PHE A 60 7.89 -4.45 -8.90
N GLU A 61 7.76 -5.75 -9.18
CA GLU A 61 7.63 -6.25 -10.55
C GLU A 61 6.18 -6.10 -11.02
N ALA A 62 5.97 -5.31 -12.08
CA ALA A 62 4.68 -5.13 -12.72
C ALA A 62 4.65 -5.79 -14.11
N THR A 63 3.46 -5.89 -14.69
CA THR A 63 3.29 -6.26 -16.10
C THR A 63 3.91 -5.16 -16.97
N GLY A 64 5.12 -5.39 -17.47
CA GLY A 64 5.88 -4.42 -18.27
C GLY A 64 7.23 -4.01 -17.67
N GLY A 65 7.58 -4.52 -16.48
CA GLY A 65 8.88 -4.30 -15.84
C GLY A 65 8.77 -3.80 -14.41
N THR A 66 9.91 -3.57 -13.78
CA THR A 66 10.01 -3.01 -12.43
C THR A 66 9.44 -1.59 -12.40
N GLN A 67 8.52 -1.33 -11.46
CA GLN A 67 8.00 0.00 -11.18
C GLN A 67 8.41 0.45 -9.78
N ILE A 68 8.47 1.77 -9.57
CA ILE A 68 8.76 2.36 -8.26
C ILE A 68 7.60 3.24 -7.82
N VAL A 69 7.11 2.98 -6.60
CA VAL A 69 6.12 3.83 -5.92
C VAL A 69 6.71 4.44 -4.67
N ARG A 70 6.33 5.69 -4.40
CA ARG A 70 6.59 6.37 -3.12
C ARG A 70 5.32 6.35 -2.29
N ILE A 71 5.43 5.97 -1.02
CA ILE A 71 4.35 6.09 -0.06
C ILE A 71 4.33 7.56 0.38
N GLU A 72 3.35 8.33 -0.07
CA GLU A 72 3.24 9.74 0.29
C GLU A 72 2.67 9.89 1.70
N LYS A 73 1.62 9.12 2.03
CA LYS A 73 0.94 9.16 3.32
C LYS A 73 0.37 7.80 3.71
N VAL A 74 0.33 7.51 5.01
CA VAL A 74 -0.57 6.52 5.58
C VAL A 74 -1.78 7.28 6.13
N LEU A 75 -2.91 7.16 5.45
CA LEU A 75 -4.15 7.87 5.75
C LEU A 75 -4.91 7.23 6.91
N PHE A 76 -4.81 5.90 7.03
CA PHE A 76 -5.39 5.12 8.10
C PHE A 76 -4.52 3.90 8.37
N GLN A 77 -4.34 3.60 9.65
CA GLN A 77 -3.71 2.36 10.13
C GLN A 77 -4.57 1.82 11.28
N PRO A 78 -5.04 0.57 11.25
CA PRO A 78 -5.89 0.01 12.31
C PRO A 78 -5.27 0.12 13.70
N GLU A 79 -3.99 -0.27 13.83
CA GLU A 79 -3.29 -0.32 15.12
C GLU A 79 -3.08 1.07 15.73
N ALA A 80 -2.85 2.10 14.90
CA ALA A 80 -2.79 3.50 15.36
C ALA A 80 -4.14 4.00 15.93
N ASN A 81 -5.24 3.41 15.48
CA ASN A 81 -6.60 3.76 15.88
C ASN A 81 -7.17 2.80 16.95
N GLY A 82 -6.36 1.90 17.49
CA GLY A 82 -6.78 0.96 18.53
C GLY A 82 -7.62 -0.22 18.00
N GLU A 83 -7.64 -0.43 16.68
CA GLU A 83 -8.22 -1.61 16.04
C GLU A 83 -7.12 -2.67 15.92
N ASP A 84 -6.83 -3.37 17.02
CA ASP A 84 -6.03 -4.60 16.97
C ASP A 84 -6.90 -5.76 16.45
N LEU A 85 -6.35 -6.58 15.54
CA LEU A 85 -6.98 -7.80 15.02
C LEU A 85 -7.26 -8.78 16.19
N LEU A 86 -8.43 -8.67 16.81
CA LEU A 86 -9.00 -9.59 17.80
C LEU A 86 -10.27 -10.25 17.28
#